data_AF-A0A7Z9JDN7-F1
#
_entry.id   AF-A0A7Z9JDN7-F1
#
_cell.length_a   1.000
_cell.length_b   1.000
_cell.length_c   1.000
_cell.angle_alpha   90.00
_cell.angle_beta   90.00
_cell.angle_gamma   90.00
#
_symmetry.space_group_name_H-M   'P 1'
#
loop_
_entity.id
_entity.type
_entity.pdbx_description
1 polymer ?
#
loop_
_entity_poly.entity_id
_entity_poly.type
_entity_poly.pdbx_seq_one_letter_code
_entity_poly.pdbx_strand_id
1 'polypeptide(L)'
;PIASFILNHKRGHCEYFAAAMAAMCDTVDLPARVVTGYYVDRWDEVSNSYIVFQRDAHAWVEVEVEPMAWVAYDPTPSSQDAPTWQQEMTFMQRVRFEWQQWELAWQSSVISYDSLAQKKLIGFLDPFWRSHVDNMTGTFKTFYASVVKWFDIGAGGRVWIDLVMGAAVLAGFIILLLRWRSRRIKNVLTLSNWMNKCQ
;
A
#
# COMPACT_ATOMS: atom_id res chain seq x y z
N PRO A 1 -26.10 -7.99 -31.43
CA PRO A 1 -26.28 -7.31 -30.12
C PRO A 1 -26.83 -5.89 -30.23
N ILE A 2 -26.15 -4.98 -30.95
CA ILE A 2 -26.58 -3.58 -31.14
C ILE A 2 -27.92 -3.47 -31.88
N ALA A 3 -28.12 -4.23 -32.96
CA ALA A 3 -29.41 -4.27 -33.66
C ALA A 3 -30.58 -4.70 -32.75
N SER A 4 -30.35 -5.67 -31.85
CA SER A 4 -31.37 -6.10 -30.88
C SER A 4 -31.63 -5.03 -29.80
N PHE A 5 -30.61 -4.27 -29.41
CA PHE A 5 -30.76 -3.15 -28.48
C PHE A 5 -31.62 -2.04 -29.09
N ILE A 6 -31.32 -1.61 -30.32
CA ILE A 6 -32.04 -0.55 -31.05
C ILE A 6 -33.50 -0.96 -31.28
N LEU A 7 -33.75 -2.20 -31.70
CA LEU A 7 -35.06 -2.65 -32.16
C LEU A 7 -35.96 -3.16 -31.02
N ASN A 8 -35.40 -3.86 -30.02
CA ASN A 8 -36.19 -4.59 -29.03
C ASN A 8 -36.05 -4.09 -27.59
N HIS A 9 -34.84 -3.79 -27.10
CA HIS A 9 -34.62 -3.60 -25.66
C HIS A 9 -34.59 -2.14 -25.20
N LYS A 10 -34.03 -1.23 -26.00
CA LYS A 10 -33.98 0.24 -25.76
C LYS A 10 -33.59 0.66 -24.33
N ARG A 11 -32.90 -0.21 -23.59
CA ARG A 11 -32.42 -0.05 -22.21
C ARG A 11 -31.10 -0.79 -22.10
N GLY A 12 -30.07 -0.10 -21.62
CA GLY A 12 -28.71 -0.63 -21.58
C GLY A 12 -27.73 0.36 -20.96
N HIS A 13 -26.47 -0.03 -20.88
CA HIS A 13 -25.35 0.84 -20.48
C HIS A 13 -24.98 1.86 -21.57
N CYS A 14 -24.22 2.89 -21.19
CA CYS A 14 -23.81 3.98 -22.08
C CYS A 14 -23.06 3.49 -23.34
N GLU A 15 -22.32 2.39 -23.26
CA GLU A 15 -21.63 1.80 -24.41
C GLU A 15 -22.59 1.32 -25.49
N TYR A 16 -23.78 0.83 -25.12
CA TYR A 16 -24.79 0.42 -26.10
C TYR A 16 -25.42 1.61 -26.82
N PHE A 17 -25.64 2.73 -26.11
CA PHE A 17 -26.14 3.95 -26.72
C PHE A 17 -25.09 4.56 -27.66
N ALA A 18 -23.83 4.64 -27.22
CA ALA A 18 -22.73 5.14 -28.04
C ALA A 18 -22.51 4.26 -29.29
N ALA A 19 -22.44 2.94 -29.12
CA ALA A 19 -22.29 2.02 -30.25
C ALA A 19 -23.49 2.05 -31.20
N ALA A 20 -24.71 2.23 -30.68
CA ALA A 20 -25.91 2.37 -31.51
C ALA A 20 -25.89 3.65 -32.34
N MET A 21 -25.54 4.79 -31.75
CA MET A 21 -25.45 6.06 -32.48
C MET A 21 -24.34 6.01 -33.53
N ALA A 22 -23.14 5.49 -33.19
CA ALA A 22 -22.06 5.33 -34.16
C ALA A 22 -22.50 4.44 -35.35
N ALA A 23 -23.21 3.33 -35.09
CA ALA A 23 -23.76 2.48 -36.14
C ALA A 23 -24.84 3.19 -36.98
N MET A 24 -25.63 4.09 -36.41
CA MET A 24 -26.59 4.89 -37.17
C MET A 24 -25.90 5.95 -38.05
N CYS A 25 -24.85 6.61 -37.56
CA CYS A 25 -24.05 7.55 -38.35
C CYS A 25 -23.43 6.87 -39.58
N ASP A 26 -22.95 5.63 -39.42
CA ASP A 26 -22.41 4.83 -40.52
C ASP A 26 -23.45 4.60 -41.64
N THR A 27 -24.75 4.48 -41.31
CA THR A 27 -25.82 4.31 -42.32
C THR A 27 -26.13 5.55 -43.15
N VAL A 28 -25.65 6.72 -42.73
CA VAL A 28 -25.84 8.01 -43.41
C VAL A 28 -24.52 8.60 -43.90
N ASP A 29 -23.49 7.76 -44.05
CA ASP A 29 -22.14 8.13 -44.50
C ASP A 29 -21.47 9.23 -43.66
N LEU A 30 -21.80 9.31 -42.35
CA LEU A 30 -21.14 10.20 -41.40
C LEU A 30 -20.06 9.43 -40.63
N PRO A 31 -18.77 9.79 -40.75
CA PRO A 31 -17.71 9.18 -39.96
C PRO A 31 -17.95 9.41 -38.48
N ALA A 32 -18.07 8.33 -37.71
CA ALA A 32 -18.30 8.39 -36.28
C ALA A 32 -17.40 7.39 -35.55
N ARG A 33 -16.99 7.72 -34.33
CA ARG A 33 -16.20 6.84 -33.46
C ARG A 33 -16.75 6.83 -32.04
N VAL A 34 -16.68 5.67 -31.40
CA VAL A 34 -17.01 5.52 -29.99
C VAL A 34 -15.78 5.90 -29.17
N VAL A 35 -15.98 6.74 -28.16
CA VAL A 35 -14.95 7.16 -27.22
C VAL A 35 -15.37 6.74 -25.81
N THR A 36 -14.43 6.16 -25.08
CA THR A 36 -14.62 5.74 -23.68
C THR A 36 -13.66 6.52 -22.80
N GLY A 37 -14.13 7.00 -21.65
CA GLY A 37 -13.31 7.75 -20.73
C GLY A 37 -14.02 7.95 -19.40
N TYR A 38 -13.66 9.03 -18.72
CA TYR A 38 -14.32 9.47 -17.51
C TYR A 38 -14.96 10.81 -17.77
N TYR A 39 -16.22 10.95 -17.37
CA TYR A 39 -16.93 12.21 -17.48
C TYR A 39 -17.20 12.75 -16.07
N VAL A 40 -16.48 13.81 -15.69
CA VAL A 40 -16.51 14.34 -14.31
C VAL A 40 -16.44 15.86 -14.29
N ASP A 41 -17.19 16.48 -13.40
CA ASP A 41 -17.21 17.93 -13.14
C ASP A 41 -16.87 18.29 -11.68
N ARG A 42 -16.57 17.29 -10.84
CA ARG A 42 -16.34 17.46 -9.41
C ARG A 42 -14.95 18.00 -9.14
N TRP A 43 -14.89 19.28 -8.87
CA TRP A 43 -13.70 19.98 -8.42
C TRP A 43 -13.58 19.92 -6.90
N ASP A 44 -12.39 19.57 -6.40
CA ASP A 44 -12.04 19.73 -5.00
C ASP A 44 -11.12 20.94 -4.80
N GLU A 45 -11.60 21.90 -4.01
CA GLU A 45 -10.86 23.12 -3.71
C GLU A 45 -9.68 22.87 -2.76
N VAL A 46 -9.74 21.83 -1.92
CA VAL A 46 -8.68 21.51 -0.95
C VAL A 46 -7.46 20.93 -1.65
N SER A 47 -7.65 19.95 -2.53
CA SER A 47 -6.58 19.36 -3.32
C SER A 47 -6.29 20.10 -4.63
N ASN A 48 -7.10 21.09 -5.00
CA ASN A 48 -7.02 21.83 -6.26
C ASN A 48 -6.97 20.90 -7.48
N SER A 49 -7.85 19.90 -7.50
CA SER A 49 -7.90 18.85 -8.54
C SER A 49 -9.30 18.28 -8.76
N TYR A 50 -9.50 17.61 -9.89
CA TYR A 50 -10.75 16.90 -10.19
C TYR A 50 -10.75 15.51 -9.56
N ILE A 51 -11.85 15.16 -8.88
CA ILE A 51 -12.02 13.85 -8.24
C ILE A 51 -12.78 12.91 -9.17
N VAL A 52 -12.06 11.95 -9.74
CA VAL A 52 -12.60 10.93 -10.65
C VAL A 52 -12.76 9.61 -9.89
N PHE A 53 -13.97 9.04 -9.92
CA PHE A 53 -14.26 7.70 -9.42
C PHE A 53 -14.49 6.72 -10.57
N GLN A 54 -14.30 5.43 -10.30
CA GLN A 54 -14.55 4.37 -11.28
C GLN A 54 -16.01 4.35 -11.79
N ARG A 55 -16.96 4.80 -10.97
CA ARG A 55 -18.38 4.90 -11.36
C ARG A 55 -18.67 5.99 -12.39
N ASP A 56 -17.73 6.90 -12.64
CA ASP A 56 -17.88 7.97 -13.63
C ASP A 56 -17.35 7.58 -15.02
N ALA A 57 -17.01 6.29 -15.19
CA ALA A 57 -16.69 5.75 -16.51
C ALA A 57 -17.89 5.94 -17.44
N HIS A 58 -17.64 6.55 -18.60
CA HIS A 58 -18.68 6.92 -19.55
C HIS A 58 -18.23 6.70 -20.99
N ALA A 59 -19.19 6.48 -21.87
CA ALA A 59 -18.97 6.30 -23.30
C ALA A 59 -19.84 7.26 -24.10
N TRP A 60 -19.23 7.97 -25.05
CA TRP A 60 -19.89 8.91 -25.96
C TRP A 60 -19.46 8.64 -27.41
N VAL A 61 -20.04 9.39 -28.34
CA VAL A 61 -19.71 9.31 -29.77
C VAL A 61 -19.13 10.63 -30.23
N GLU A 62 -18.10 10.57 -31.06
CA GLU A 62 -17.63 11.73 -31.81
C GLU A 62 -17.98 11.53 -33.28
N VAL A 63 -18.62 12.53 -33.88
CA VAL A 63 -19.01 12.54 -35.28
C VAL A 63 -18.22 13.63 -36.01
N GLU A 64 -17.66 13.28 -37.16
CA GLU A 64 -16.98 14.23 -38.03
C GLU A 64 -18.03 15.01 -38.83
N VAL A 65 -18.21 16.29 -38.50
CA VAL A 65 -19.21 17.17 -39.16
C VAL A 65 -18.62 17.92 -40.35
N GLU A 66 -17.31 18.17 -40.31
CA GLU A 66 -16.50 18.76 -41.38
C GLU A 66 -15.14 18.04 -41.39
N PRO A 67 -14.36 18.08 -42.48
CA PRO A 67 -13.05 17.42 -42.53
C PRO A 67 -12.18 17.84 -41.34
N MET A 68 -11.76 16.87 -40.53
CA MET A 68 -10.97 17.01 -39.29
C MET A 68 -11.69 17.71 -38.11
N ALA A 69 -13.00 18.00 -38.21
CA ALA A 69 -13.80 18.60 -37.16
C ALA A 69 -14.69 17.55 -36.48
N TRP A 70 -14.24 17.06 -35.33
CA TRP A 70 -14.96 16.08 -34.52
C TRP A 70 -15.79 16.77 -33.45
N VAL A 71 -17.08 16.46 -33.40
CA VAL A 71 -18.01 16.97 -32.39
C VAL A 71 -18.49 15.81 -31.52
N ALA A 72 -18.41 15.97 -30.21
CA ALA A 72 -18.87 14.99 -29.25
C ALA A 72 -20.39 15.08 -29.04
N TYR A 73 -21.05 13.93 -29.10
CA TYR A 73 -22.46 13.74 -28.84
C TYR A 73 -22.65 12.61 -27.83
N ASP A 74 -23.49 12.85 -26.83
CA ASP A 74 -23.89 11.83 -25.86
C ASP A 74 -25.33 11.35 -26.15
N PRO A 75 -25.50 10.15 -26.73
CA PRO A 75 -26.81 9.57 -27.00
C PRO A 75 -27.47 8.95 -25.76
N THR A 76 -26.78 8.93 -24.61
CA THR A 76 -27.32 8.37 -23.37
C THR A 76 -28.43 9.28 -22.86
N PRO A 77 -29.68 8.79 -22.71
CA PRO A 77 -30.76 9.61 -22.18
C PRO A 77 -30.37 10.11 -20.79
N SER A 78 -30.63 11.40 -20.50
CA SER A 78 -30.37 11.99 -19.19
C SER A 78 -31.19 11.23 -18.14
N SER A 79 -30.59 10.23 -17.50
CA SER A 79 -31.17 9.68 -16.28
C SER A 79 -31.17 10.80 -15.24
N GLN A 80 -32.09 10.75 -14.29
CA GLN A 80 -32.02 11.58 -13.08
C GLN A 80 -30.72 11.34 -12.28
N ASP A 81 -29.94 10.31 -12.67
CA ASP A 81 -28.62 9.93 -12.16
C ASP A 81 -27.46 10.26 -13.13
N ALA A 82 -27.73 10.95 -14.25
CA ALA A 82 -26.64 11.57 -15.02
C ALA A 82 -25.89 12.45 -14.03
N PRO A 83 -24.55 12.31 -13.89
CA PRO A 83 -23.79 13.00 -12.86
C PRO A 83 -24.18 14.47 -12.91
N THR A 84 -24.97 14.88 -11.93
CA THR A 84 -25.64 16.17 -11.99
C THR A 84 -24.54 17.20 -11.90
N TRP A 85 -24.56 18.14 -12.85
CA TRP A 85 -23.50 19.06 -13.23
C TRP A 85 -22.98 20.04 -12.16
N GLN A 86 -23.34 19.82 -10.90
CA GLN A 86 -22.92 20.56 -9.70
C GLN A 86 -23.17 19.72 -8.42
N GLN A 87 -22.89 18.42 -8.37
CA GLN A 87 -23.00 17.69 -7.11
C GLN A 87 -21.79 17.98 -6.21
N GLU A 88 -21.97 18.94 -5.30
CA GLU A 88 -21.09 19.12 -4.16
C GLU A 88 -20.91 17.78 -3.44
N MET A 89 -19.65 17.39 -3.20
CA MET A 89 -19.37 16.14 -2.49
C MET A 89 -20.02 16.19 -1.11
N THR A 90 -20.85 15.18 -0.82
CA THR A 90 -21.43 15.01 0.52
C THR A 90 -20.32 14.88 1.57
N PHE A 91 -20.59 15.28 2.81
CA PHE A 91 -19.62 15.18 3.91
C PHE A 91 -18.98 13.78 4.02
N MET A 92 -19.78 12.73 3.93
CA MET A 92 -19.27 11.35 3.99
C MET A 92 -18.39 10.97 2.80
N GLN A 93 -18.65 11.52 1.60
CA GLN A 93 -17.79 11.32 0.43
C GLN A 93 -16.45 12.05 0.58
N ARG A 94 -16.45 13.27 1.13
CA ARG A 94 -15.22 14.00 1.46
C ARG A 94 -14.38 13.22 2.47
N VAL A 95 -14.96 12.82 3.60
CA VAL A 95 -14.26 12.04 4.63
C VAL A 95 -13.71 10.73 4.08
N ARG A 96 -14.49 10.02 3.24
CA ARG A 96 -14.03 8.78 2.59
C ARG A 96 -12.89 9.03 1.60
N PHE A 97 -12.97 10.08 0.78
CA PHE A 97 -11.92 10.42 -0.19
C PHE A 97 -10.63 10.79 0.53
N GLU A 98 -10.72 11.66 1.54
CA GLU A 98 -9.60 11.99 2.42
C GLU A 98 -9.01 10.71 3.02
N TRP A 99 -9.80 9.89 3.72
CA TRP A 99 -9.34 8.64 4.31
C TRP A 99 -8.67 7.72 3.27
N GLN A 100 -9.19 7.66 2.05
CA GLN A 100 -8.60 6.86 0.98
C GLN A 100 -7.26 7.42 0.49
N GLN A 101 -7.09 8.74 0.44
CA GLN A 101 -5.79 9.38 0.18
C GLN A 101 -4.79 9.10 1.31
N TRP A 102 -5.24 9.19 2.57
CA TRP A 102 -4.44 8.83 3.75
C TRP A 102 -4.07 7.35 3.77
N GLU A 103 -5.00 6.47 3.41
CA GLU A 103 -4.77 5.03 3.29
C GLU A 103 -3.83 4.72 2.13
N LEU A 104 -3.93 5.38 0.98
CA LEU A 104 -2.98 5.21 -0.13
C LEU A 104 -1.57 5.70 0.26
N ALA A 105 -1.48 6.82 0.96
CA ALA A 105 -0.22 7.33 1.51
C ALA A 105 0.35 6.36 2.57
N TRP A 106 -0.49 5.81 3.44
CA TRP A 106 -0.09 4.82 4.44
C TRP A 106 0.31 3.49 3.80
N GLN A 107 -0.48 2.95 2.89
CA GLN A 107 -0.19 1.72 2.15
C GLN A 107 1.09 1.85 1.33
N SER A 108 1.29 2.97 0.65
CA SER A 108 2.54 3.23 -0.07
C SER A 108 3.75 3.44 0.85
N SER A 109 3.55 3.93 2.08
CA SER A 109 4.64 4.16 3.03
C SER A 109 4.95 2.95 3.93
N VAL A 110 3.96 2.11 4.23
CA VAL A 110 4.03 1.05 5.25
C VAL A 110 3.91 -0.34 4.63
N ILE A 111 3.09 -0.53 3.59
CA ILE A 111 2.89 -1.84 2.95
C ILE A 111 3.85 -2.04 1.78
N SER A 112 4.07 -1.02 0.93
CA SER A 112 5.21 -1.03 0.01
C SER A 112 6.43 -0.46 0.73
N TYR A 113 7.21 -1.33 1.36
CA TYR A 113 8.56 -1.03 1.82
C TYR A 113 9.44 -0.60 0.63
N ASP A 114 9.39 0.68 0.25
CA ASP A 114 10.31 1.24 -0.72
C ASP A 114 11.69 1.35 -0.08
N SER A 115 12.69 0.76 -0.73
CA SER A 115 14.11 0.83 -0.37
C SER A 115 14.62 2.26 -0.11
N LEU A 116 13.94 3.28 -0.65
CA LEU A 116 14.22 4.70 -0.41
C LEU A 116 13.79 5.19 0.99
N ALA A 117 12.66 4.73 1.51
CA ALA A 117 12.23 5.04 2.89
C ALA A 117 13.16 4.39 3.92
N GLN A 118 13.62 3.16 3.62
CA GLN A 118 14.59 2.44 4.45
C GLN A 118 15.92 3.19 4.56
N LYS A 119 16.43 3.78 3.47
CA LYS A 119 17.68 4.58 3.49
C LYS A 119 17.54 5.86 4.31
N LYS A 120 16.37 6.51 4.29
CA LYS A 120 16.09 7.72 5.10
C LYS A 120 15.98 7.38 6.59
N LEU A 121 15.37 6.25 6.93
CA LEU A 121 15.23 5.80 8.32
C LEU A 121 16.60 5.41 8.92
N ILE A 122 17.44 4.72 8.13
CA ILE A 122 18.83 4.42 8.50
C ILE A 122 19.62 5.73 8.68
N GLY A 123 19.47 6.70 7.78
CA GLY A 123 20.15 8.00 7.89
C GLY A 123 19.77 8.84 9.11
N PHE A 124 18.52 8.74 9.60
CA PHE A 124 18.08 9.43 10.82
C PHE A 124 18.55 8.72 12.10
N LEU A 125 18.61 7.39 12.07
CA LEU A 125 19.03 6.57 13.21
C LEU A 125 20.55 6.43 13.34
N ASP A 126 21.32 6.65 12.27
CA ASP A 126 22.79 6.49 12.24
C ASP A 126 23.53 7.38 13.26
N PRO A 127 23.23 8.69 13.42
CA PRO A 127 23.91 9.53 14.40
C PRO A 127 23.60 9.14 15.85
N PHE A 128 22.35 8.73 16.11
CA PHE A 128 21.90 8.29 17.43
C PHE A 128 22.49 6.93 17.81
N TRP A 129 22.47 5.95 16.89
CA TRP A 129 23.03 4.62 17.14
C TRP A 129 24.55 4.63 17.27
N ARG A 130 25.27 5.34 16.39
CA ARG A 130 26.73 5.47 16.50
C ARG A 130 27.13 6.12 17.81
N SER A 131 26.51 7.26 18.18
CA SER A 131 26.85 7.94 19.42
C SER A 131 26.56 7.11 20.68
N HIS A 132 25.47 6.33 20.70
CA HIS A 132 25.14 5.48 21.85
C HIS A 132 26.05 4.23 21.93
N VAL A 133 26.33 3.57 20.80
CA VAL A 133 27.21 2.38 20.76
C VAL A 133 28.67 2.76 21.02
N ASP A 134 29.15 3.90 20.53
CA ASP A 134 30.51 4.37 20.78
C ASP A 134 30.69 4.77 22.25
N ASN A 135 29.69 5.37 22.89
CA ASN A 135 29.74 5.67 24.34
C ASN A 135 29.68 4.39 25.19
N MET A 136 28.86 3.40 24.82
CA MET A 136 28.77 2.12 25.52
C MET A 136 30.06 1.31 25.37
N THR A 137 30.60 1.18 24.16
CA THR A 137 31.84 0.44 23.90
C THR A 137 33.07 1.16 24.47
N GLY A 138 33.09 2.50 24.46
CA GLY A 138 34.13 3.32 25.08
C GLY A 138 34.17 3.12 26.60
N THR A 139 33.02 3.18 27.26
CA THR A 139 32.89 2.96 28.72
C THR A 139 33.26 1.54 29.12
N PHE A 140 32.89 0.54 28.30
CA PHE A 140 33.32 -0.85 28.52
C PHE A 140 34.82 -1.05 28.31
N LYS A 141 35.42 -0.41 27.31
CA LYS A 141 36.87 -0.49 27.07
C LYS A 141 37.67 0.15 28.21
N THR A 142 37.23 1.29 28.75
CA THR A 142 37.90 1.94 29.88
C THR A 142 37.71 1.17 31.17
N PHE A 143 36.54 0.59 31.40
CA PHE A 143 36.32 -0.34 32.52
C PHE A 143 37.19 -1.59 32.40
N TYR A 144 37.19 -2.26 31.25
CA TYR A 144 38.01 -3.45 30.98
C TYR A 144 39.51 -3.14 31.14
N ALA A 145 39.99 -2.04 30.58
CA ALA A 145 41.38 -1.60 30.75
C ALA A 145 41.70 -1.25 32.22
N SER A 146 40.77 -0.67 32.95
CA SER A 146 40.92 -0.36 34.38
C SER A 146 40.99 -1.64 35.23
N VAL A 147 40.15 -2.63 34.94
CA VAL A 147 40.16 -3.94 35.62
C VAL A 147 41.46 -4.69 35.35
N VAL A 148 41.91 -4.73 34.09
CA VAL A 148 43.17 -5.39 33.71
C VAL A 148 44.39 -4.71 34.35
N LYS A 149 44.38 -3.37 34.42
CA LYS A 149 45.44 -2.58 35.05
C LYS A 149 45.41 -2.71 36.58
N TRP A 150 44.22 -2.76 37.20
CA TRP A 150 44.07 -2.86 38.66
C TRP A 150 44.62 -4.18 39.22
N PHE A 151 44.55 -5.26 38.45
CA PHE A 151 45.13 -6.55 38.83
C PHE A 151 46.56 -6.79 38.28
N ASP A 152 47.18 -5.80 37.63
CA ASP A 152 48.49 -5.89 36.95
C ASP A 152 48.69 -7.17 36.12
N ILE A 153 47.63 -7.54 35.39
CA ILE A 153 47.59 -8.79 34.67
C ILE A 153 48.40 -8.63 33.38
N GLY A 154 49.59 -9.22 33.35
CA GLY A 154 50.42 -9.36 32.16
C GLY A 154 49.65 -9.98 30.99
N ALA A 155 50.23 -9.98 29.78
CA ALA A 155 49.54 -10.40 28.55
C ALA A 155 48.77 -11.74 28.67
N GLY A 156 49.26 -12.68 29.48
CA GLY A 156 48.63 -13.99 29.71
C GLY A 156 47.25 -13.95 30.39
N GLY A 157 46.99 -13.05 31.35
CA GLY A 157 45.70 -13.09 32.03
C GLY A 157 44.60 -12.26 31.36
N ARG A 158 44.94 -11.38 30.40
CA ARG A 158 43.94 -10.83 29.46
C ARG A 158 43.31 -11.94 28.64
N VAL A 159 44.15 -12.84 28.12
CA VAL A 159 43.70 -14.03 27.38
C VAL A 159 42.83 -14.92 28.27
N TRP A 160 43.19 -15.10 29.55
CA TRP A 160 42.39 -15.89 30.48
C TRP A 160 41.00 -15.26 30.73
N ILE A 161 40.92 -13.95 30.96
CA ILE A 161 39.64 -13.26 31.18
C ILE A 161 38.74 -13.35 29.94
N ASP A 162 39.31 -13.17 28.74
CA ASP A 162 38.54 -13.26 27.49
C ASP A 162 38.00 -14.69 27.27
N LEU A 163 38.79 -15.70 27.60
CA LEU A 163 38.37 -17.10 27.53
C LEU A 163 37.25 -17.42 28.54
N VAL A 164 37.36 -16.94 29.78
CA VAL A 164 36.34 -17.16 30.83
C VAL A 164 35.04 -16.44 30.50
N MET A 165 35.12 -15.18 30.05
CA MET A 165 33.94 -14.42 29.63
C MET A 165 33.28 -15.05 28.40
N GLY A 166 34.06 -15.50 27.41
CA GLY A 166 33.54 -16.23 26.25
C GLY A 166 32.85 -17.53 26.63
N ALA A 167 33.44 -18.30 27.55
CA ALA A 167 32.86 -19.55 28.05
C ALA A 167 31.55 -19.30 28.83
N ALA A 168 31.48 -18.25 29.64
CA ALA A 168 30.27 -17.88 30.38
C ALA A 168 29.11 -17.49 29.43
N VAL A 169 29.41 -16.74 28.36
CA VAL A 169 28.41 -16.38 27.34
C VAL A 169 27.90 -17.62 26.60
N LEU A 170 28.79 -18.54 26.21
CA LEU A 170 28.41 -19.80 25.57
C LEU A 170 27.56 -20.68 26.50
N ALA A 171 27.93 -20.79 27.78
CA ALA A 171 27.14 -21.52 28.77
C ALA A 171 25.75 -20.91 28.96
N GLY A 172 25.66 -19.57 29.04
CA GLY A 172 24.38 -18.85 29.10
C GLY A 172 23.51 -19.10 27.88
N PHE A 173 24.11 -19.11 26.69
CA PHE A 173 23.40 -19.40 25.44
C PHE A 173 22.89 -20.84 25.38
N ILE A 174 23.69 -21.82 25.82
CA ILE A 174 23.29 -23.22 25.93
C ILE A 174 22.13 -23.37 26.93
N ILE A 175 22.19 -22.72 28.10
CA ILE A 175 21.11 -22.75 29.09
C ILE A 175 19.81 -22.15 28.53
N LEU A 176 19.91 -21.05 27.77
CA LEU A 176 18.76 -20.44 27.09
C LEU A 176 18.16 -21.39 26.04
N LEU A 177 18.98 -22.04 25.23
CA LEU A 177 18.52 -23.02 24.24
C LEU A 177 17.87 -24.24 24.90
N LEU A 178 18.44 -24.74 25.99
CA LEU A 178 17.88 -25.85 26.76
C LEU A 178 16.55 -25.46 27.42
N ARG A 179 16.45 -24.24 27.97
CA ARG A 179 15.19 -23.70 28.51
C ARG A 179 14.14 -23.53 27.42
N TRP A 180 14.52 -23.02 26.25
CA TRP A 180 13.63 -22.87 25.11
C TRP A 180 13.12 -24.23 24.61
N ARG A 181 14.01 -25.22 24.49
CA ARG A 181 13.66 -26.61 24.13
C ARG A 181 12.74 -27.26 25.17
N SER A 182 13.03 -27.09 26.46
CA SER A 182 12.20 -27.64 27.55
C SER A 182 10.77 -27.06 27.53
N ARG A 183 10.63 -25.75 27.28
CA ARG A 183 9.31 -25.11 27.10
C ARG A 183 8.55 -25.70 25.91
N ARG A 184 9.22 -25.93 24.77
CA ARG A 184 8.61 -26.57 23.59
C ARG A 184 8.11 -27.98 23.88
N ILE A 185 8.87 -28.81 24.59
CA ILE A 185 8.47 -30.19 24.90
C ILE A 185 7.27 -30.23 25.86
N LYS A 186 7.25 -29.38 26.89
CA LYS A 186 6.10 -29.28 27.81
C LYS A 186 4.80 -28.92 27.08
N ASN A 187 4.86 -27.99 26.13
CA ASN A 187 3.70 -27.58 25.35
C ASN A 187 3.16 -28.70 24.43
N VAL A 188 4.02 -29.59 23.94
CA VAL A 188 3.61 -30.76 23.12
C VAL A 188 2.96 -31.85 23.98
N LEU A 189 3.50 -32.14 25.16
CA LEU A 189 2.93 -33.13 26.10
C LEU A 189 1.59 -32.69 26.70
N THR A 190 1.37 -31.38 26.88
CA THR A 190 0.06 -30.86 27.30
C THR A 190 -1.01 -31.02 26.24
N LEU A 191 -0.65 -30.92 24.94
CA LEU A 191 -1.59 -31.11 23.84
C LEU A 191 -1.99 -32.59 23.66
N SER A 192 -1.05 -33.54 23.82
CA SER A 192 -1.36 -34.97 23.74
C SER A 192 -2.25 -35.45 24.89
N ASN A 193 -2.06 -34.93 26.11
CA ASN A 193 -2.93 -35.22 27.25
C ASN A 193 -4.34 -34.65 27.08
N TRP A 194 -4.49 -33.54 26.34
CA TRP A 194 -5.80 -32.98 26.02
C TRP A 194 -6.54 -33.82 24.97
N MET A 195 -5.83 -34.32 23.94
CA MET A 195 -6.40 -35.19 22.92
C MET A 195 -6.89 -36.54 23.48
N ASN A 196 -6.15 -37.14 24.41
CA ASN A 196 -6.56 -38.40 25.06
C ASN A 196 -7.77 -38.25 26.02
N LYS A 197 -8.14 -37.03 26.42
CA LYS A 197 -9.35 -36.76 27.22
C LYS A 197 -10.60 -36.49 26.37
N CYS A 198 -10.44 -36.33 25.05
CA CYS A 198 -11.55 -36.07 24.11
C CYS A 198 -11.96 -37.31 23.29
N GLN A 199 -11.34 -38.47 23.52
CA GLN A 199 -11.82 -39.79 23.09
C GLN A 199 -12.51 -40.48 24.26
#